data_AF-A0A377XC96-F1
#
_entry.id   AF-A0A377XC96-F1
#
_cell.length_a   1.000
_cell.length_b   1.000
_cell.length_c   1.000
_cell.angle_alpha   90.00
_cell.angle_beta   90.00
_cell.angle_gamma   90.00
#
_symmetry.space_group_name_H-M   'P 1'
#
loop_
_entity.id
_entity.type
_entity.pdbx_description
1 polymer ?
#
loop_
_entity_poly.entity_id
_entity_poly.type
_entity_poly.pdbx_seq_one_letter_code
_entity_poly.pdbx_strand_id
1 'polypeptide(L)' 'MWNPATSTSIEEVVTEANNLNELLDLMHLCFKRMNPPQTEALLGLALNIASNISIWIEAEEKRRENKSD' A
#
# COMPACT_ATOMS: atom_id res chain seq x y z
N MET A 1 -8.05 -8.69 9.95
CA MET A 1 -7.84 -8.31 8.55
C MET A 1 -8.17 -6.84 8.44
N TRP A 2 -7.20 -6.00 8.12
CA TRP A 2 -7.41 -4.56 7.96
C TRP A 2 -8.27 -4.29 6.72
N ASN A 3 -9.19 -3.33 6.80
CA ASN A 3 -10.03 -2.92 5.68
C ASN A 3 -9.77 -1.45 5.33
N PRO A 4 -9.07 -1.17 4.23
CA PRO A 4 -8.69 0.20 3.86
C PRO A 4 -9.91 1.09 3.56
N ALA A 5 -11.02 0.53 3.10
CA ALA A 5 -12.21 1.31 2.74
C ALA A 5 -12.95 1.87 3.96
N THR A 6 -12.83 1.22 5.12
CA THR A 6 -13.58 1.58 6.34
C THR A 6 -12.70 2.02 7.48
N SER A 7 -11.39 1.73 7.45
CA SER A 7 -10.47 2.20 8.48
C SER A 7 -10.37 3.73 8.47
N THR A 8 -10.33 4.31 9.65
CA THR A 8 -10.06 5.74 9.89
C THR A 8 -8.67 5.96 10.50
N SER A 9 -7.89 4.90 10.71
CA SER A 9 -6.57 4.99 11.33
C SER A 9 -5.52 5.39 10.31
N ILE A 10 -4.91 6.56 10.52
CA ILE A 10 -3.78 7.01 9.72
C ILE A 10 -2.51 6.18 10.01
N GLU A 11 -2.38 5.62 11.20
CA GLU A 11 -1.22 4.83 11.61
C GLU A 11 -1.14 3.51 10.81
N GLU A 12 -2.29 2.92 10.51
CA GLU A 12 -2.38 1.71 9.69
C GLU A 12 -1.93 1.98 8.24
N VAL A 13 -2.40 3.08 7.63
CA VAL A 13 -1.97 3.43 6.26
C VAL A 13 -0.51 3.86 6.18
N VAL A 14 0.02 4.52 7.22
CA VAL A 14 1.45 4.85 7.32
C VAL A 14 2.30 3.58 7.39
N THR A 15 1.85 2.59 8.17
CA THR A 15 2.53 1.29 8.26
C THR A 15 2.57 0.59 6.89
N GLU A 16 1.47 0.61 6.15
CA GLU A 16 1.39 0.04 4.80
C GLU A 16 2.28 0.78 3.79
N ALA A 17 2.33 2.11 3.87
CA ALA A 17 3.24 2.91 3.04
C ALA A 17 4.72 2.60 3.34
N ASN A 18 5.08 2.41 4.61
CA ASN A 18 6.43 1.99 4.99
C ASN A 18 6.74 0.58 4.46
N ASN A 19 5.81 -0.37 4.61
CA ASN A 19 5.97 -1.72 4.08
C ASN A 19 6.17 -1.72 2.56
N LEU A 20 5.44 -0.87 1.83
CA LEU A 20 5.63 -0.71 0.39
C LEU A 20 7.03 -0.20 0.05
N ASN A 21 7.50 0.85 0.75
CA ASN A 21 8.84 1.40 0.52
C ASN A 21 9.93 0.35 0.79
N GLU A 22 9.86 -0.35 1.93
CA GLU A 22 10.83 -1.38 2.27
C GLU A 22 10.85 -2.54 1.25
N LEU A 23 9.67 -2.95 0.77
CA LEU A 23 9.55 -3.97 -0.27
C LEU A 23 10.20 -3.50 -1.58
N LEU A 24 9.91 -2.29 -2.02
CA LEU A 24 10.47 -1.73 -3.27
C LEU A 24 11.99 -1.55 -3.17
N ASP A 25 12.50 -1.11 -2.03
CA ASP A 25 13.94 -1.01 -1.78
C ASP A 25 14.61 -2.38 -1.82
N LEU A 26 14.02 -3.39 -1.18
CA LEU A 26 14.55 -4.76 -1.22
C LEU A 26 14.55 -5.32 -2.64
N MET A 27 13.46 -5.13 -3.38
CA MET A 27 13.36 -5.53 -4.79
C MET A 27 14.42 -4.83 -5.64
N HIS A 28 14.63 -3.53 -5.43
CA HIS A 28 15.65 -2.76 -6.12
C HIS A 28 17.07 -3.27 -5.81
N LEU A 29 17.36 -3.61 -4.55
CA LEU A 29 18.66 -4.18 -4.15
C LEU A 29 18.91 -5.56 -4.76
N CYS A 30 17.85 -6.36 -4.94
CA CYS A 30 17.96 -7.77 -5.32
C CYS A 30 17.61 -8.07 -6.78
N PHE A 31 17.21 -7.09 -7.59
CA PHE A 31 16.60 -7.32 -8.91
C PHE A 31 17.44 -8.21 -9.85
N LYS A 32 18.77 -8.11 -9.80
CA LYS A 32 19.68 -8.91 -10.63
C LYS A 32 19.71 -10.41 -10.27
N ARG A 33 19.25 -10.76 -9.07
CA ARG A 33 19.26 -12.13 -8.51
C ARG A 33 17.87 -12.74 -8.44
N MET A 34 16.83 -11.95 -8.66
CA MET A 34 15.44 -12.42 -8.64
C MET A 34 15.14 -13.19 -9.92
N ASN A 35 14.51 -14.36 -9.77
CA ASN A 35 13.96 -15.06 -10.91
C ASN A 35 12.59 -14.46 -11.32
N PRO A 36 12.08 -14.75 -12.53
CA PRO A 36 10.84 -14.16 -13.00
C PRO A 36 9.63 -14.44 -12.08
N PRO A 37 9.38 -15.67 -11.58
CA PRO A 37 8.27 -15.91 -10.66
C PRO A 37 8.36 -15.12 -9.35
N GLN A 38 9.55 -14.99 -8.75
CA GLN A 38 9.77 -14.15 -7.57
C GLN A 38 9.48 -12.68 -7.87
N THR A 39 9.90 -12.21 -9.04
CA THR A 39 9.67 -10.83 -9.48
C THR A 39 8.19 -10.55 -9.64
N GLU A 40 7.46 -11.42 -10.33
CA GLU A 40 6.02 -11.29 -10.51
C GLU A 40 5.27 -11.32 -9.18
N ALA A 41 5.61 -12.25 -8.28
CA ALA A 41 4.98 -12.34 -6.97
C ALA A 41 5.19 -11.08 -6.12
N LEU A 42 6.42 -10.54 -6.09
CA LEU A 42 6.75 -9.34 -5.32
C LEU A 42 6.13 -8.07 -5.94
N LEU A 43 6.08 -7.97 -7.27
CA LEU A 43 5.33 -6.91 -7.95
C LEU A 43 3.84 -6.98 -7.64
N GLY A 44 3.24 -8.17 -7.62
CA GLY A 44 1.86 -8.38 -7.22
C GLY A 44 1.59 -7.95 -5.77
N LEU A 45 2.51 -8.25 -4.86
CA LEU A 45 2.43 -7.79 -3.48
C LEU A 45 2.52 -6.26 -3.38
N ALA A 46 3.48 -5.63 -4.07
CA ALA A 46 3.62 -4.18 -4.10
C ALA A 46 2.35 -3.49 -4.66
N LEU A 47 1.77 -4.05 -5.72
CA LEU A 47 0.51 -3.57 -6.29
C LEU A 47 -0.66 -3.68 -5.30
N ASN A 48 -0.76 -4.78 -4.55
CA ASN A 48 -1.79 -4.94 -3.53
C ASN A 48 -1.66 -3.91 -2.41
N ILE A 49 -0.44 -3.67 -1.90
CA ILE A 49 -0.22 -2.68 -0.85
C ILE A 49 -0.55 -1.27 -1.37
N ALA A 50 -0.07 -0.91 -2.56
CA ALA A 50 -0.37 0.36 -3.20
C ALA A 50 -1.88 0.57 -3.41
N SER A 51 -2.60 -0.48 -3.83
CA SER A 51 -4.05 -0.45 -3.96
C SER A 51 -4.75 -0.20 -2.62
N ASN A 52 -4.34 -0.87 -1.55
CA ASN A 52 -4.91 -0.65 -0.23
C ASN A 52 -4.73 0.80 0.25
N ILE A 53 -3.54 1.38 0.05
CA ILE A 53 -3.27 2.79 0.38
C ILE A 53 -4.16 3.72 -0.43
N SER A 54 -4.30 3.49 -1.75
CA SER A 54 -5.16 4.29 -2.63
C SER A 54 -6.62 4.25 -2.17
N ILE A 55 -7.15 3.05 -1.88
CA ILE A 55 -8.52 2.87 -1.39
C ILE A 55 -8.75 3.65 -0.11
N TRP A 56 -7.78 3.64 0.82
CA TRP A 56 -7.89 4.40 2.06
C TRP A 56 -7.89 5.91 1.82
N ILE A 57 -7.01 6.41 0.94
CA ILE A 57 -6.93 7.83 0.59
C ILE A 57 -8.26 8.32 0.00
N GLU A 58 -8.83 7.58 -0.96
CA GLU A 58 -10.12 7.92 -1.56
C GLU A 58 -11.26 7.92 -0.52
N ALA A 59 -11.25 6.97 0.41
CA ALA A 59 -12.23 6.91 1.47
C ALA A 59 -12.07 8.09 2.45
N GLU A 60 -10.84 8.48 2.77
CA GLU A 60 -10.53 9.61 3.63
C GLU A 60 -10.90 10.96 3.00
N GLU A 61 -10.63 11.13 1.71
CA GLU A 61 -11.03 12.32 0.95
C GLU A 61 -12.55 12.52 1.03
N LYS A 62 -13.33 11.47 0.74
CA LYS A 62 -14.80 11.49 0.87
C LYS A 62 -15.25 11.81 2.30
N ARG A 63 -14.57 11.31 3.33
CA ARG A 63 -14.91 11.62 4.74
C ARG A 63 -14.69 13.09 5.06
N ARG A 64 -13.68 13.72 4.47
CA ARG A 64 -13.38 15.15 4.66
C ARG A 64 -14.34 16.04 3.90
N GLU A 65 -14.71 15.68 2.67
CA GLU A 65 -15.71 16.41 1.90
C GLU A 65 -17.10 16.41 2.57
N ASN A 66 -17.49 15.27 3.17
CA ASN A 66 -18.79 15.14 3.85
C ASN A 66 -18.83 15.79 5.24
N LYS A 67 -17.67 16.13 5.81
CA LYS A 67 -17.58 17.03 6.96
C LYS A 67 -17.57 18.47 6.44
N SER A 68 -18.72 18.94 5.90
CA SER A 68 -18.95 20.39 5.83
C SER A 68 -18.92 20.94 7.26
N ASP A 69 -18.21 22.05 7.46
CA ASP A 69 -18.09 22.77 8.74
C ASP A 69 -19.44 22.99 9.46
#